data_AF-A0A942V3C3-F1
#
_entry.id   AF-A0A942V3C3-F1
#
_cell.length_a   1.000
_cell.length_b   1.000
_cell.length_c   1.000
_cell.angle_alpha   90.00
_cell.angle_beta   90.00
_cell.angle_gamma   90.00
#
_symmetry.space_group_name_H-M   'P 1'
#
loop_
_entity.id
_entity.type
_entity.pdbx_description
1 polymer ?
#
loop_
_entity_poly.entity_id
_entity_poly.type
_entity_poly.pdbx_seq_one_letter_code
_entity_poly.pdbx_strand_id
1 'polypeptide(L)'
;MNKILGLDFNNLFAGFYPPSFAQIIMMLLGAYLIYMSIYYNKKPLLLLPMGVSILASNMPLPKMTTEVINGFLGFISSGADSGVYSILVFFAVGTMIDLGLILADPKNFFIGASSQIGIFIIFYIMSSFGEHLNLGDNIAAATSIIGAADGSLAMYMASLIAETRYFAPIVIASYLYMELLPILQMGVTKFLTTSKERKISMSYLRHVSRGEKIIFAVISMGFCGIFLSNAFPLIAALLFGSILRESDIIKNFSVNLQKSLNGILTMFIGIAIGSSTTAETFITFNTIIIFLFGLLSLILSTVIGILTAKIMNILTRGKVNPIIGSAGLSAFPIPAWGAHIYGQENSSSNCLLLHAMAVNISGIISGAISVGILLTFFH
;
A
#
# COMPACT_ATOMS: atom_id res chain seq x y z
N MET A 1 23.25 -42.96 -31.82
CA MET A 1 23.03 -42.75 -30.37
C MET A 1 21.58 -42.41 -30.02
N ASN A 2 20.89 -41.48 -30.70
CA ASN A 2 19.51 -41.06 -30.34
C ASN A 2 18.45 -42.19 -30.32
N LYS A 3 18.51 -43.15 -31.26
CA LYS A 3 17.53 -44.26 -31.32
C LYS A 3 17.77 -45.42 -30.33
N ILE A 4 18.94 -45.49 -29.68
CA ILE A 4 19.30 -46.61 -28.79
C ILE A 4 18.87 -46.34 -27.33
N LEU A 5 18.76 -45.07 -26.95
CA LEU A 5 18.36 -44.65 -25.60
C LEU A 5 16.92 -44.11 -25.53
N GLY A 6 16.19 -44.02 -26.64
CA GLY A 6 14.87 -43.37 -26.69
C GLY A 6 14.90 -41.86 -26.40
N LEU A 7 16.09 -41.26 -26.35
CA LEU A 7 16.29 -39.84 -26.07
C LEU A 7 16.44 -39.08 -27.38
N ASP A 8 15.47 -38.21 -27.67
CA ASP A 8 15.51 -37.32 -28.83
C ASP A 8 16.32 -36.06 -28.49
N PHE A 9 17.61 -36.07 -28.83
CA PHE A 9 18.52 -34.93 -28.59
C PHE A 9 18.16 -33.68 -29.42
N ASN A 10 17.21 -33.75 -30.35
CA ASN A 10 16.65 -32.56 -30.98
C ASN A 10 15.79 -31.74 -29.99
N ASN A 11 15.23 -32.38 -28.96
CA ASN A 11 14.50 -31.68 -27.90
C ASN A 11 15.40 -30.90 -26.93
N LEU A 12 16.72 -31.14 -26.93
CA LEU A 12 17.68 -30.40 -26.10
C LEU A 12 17.82 -28.94 -26.53
N PHE A 13 17.72 -28.66 -27.84
CA PHE A 13 17.70 -27.30 -28.39
C PHE A 13 16.27 -26.77 -28.62
N ALA A 14 15.25 -27.62 -28.54
CA ALA A 14 13.83 -27.21 -28.61
C ALA A 14 13.38 -26.35 -27.42
N GLY A 15 14.18 -26.28 -26.34
CA GLY A 15 13.96 -25.36 -25.22
C GLY A 15 14.41 -23.93 -25.48
N PHE A 16 15.16 -23.66 -26.57
CA PHE A 16 15.64 -22.32 -26.91
C PHE A 16 14.61 -21.60 -27.79
N TYR A 17 13.66 -20.91 -27.16
CA TYR A 17 12.79 -19.98 -27.86
C TYR A 17 13.44 -18.59 -27.87
N PRO A 18 13.56 -17.93 -29.03
CA PRO A 18 14.12 -16.58 -29.07
C PRO A 18 13.20 -15.63 -28.29
N PRO A 19 13.72 -14.93 -27.25
CA PRO A 19 12.90 -14.01 -26.48
C PRO A 19 12.50 -12.81 -27.33
N SER A 20 11.30 -12.30 -27.11
CA SER A 20 10.90 -11.01 -27.69
C SER A 20 11.70 -9.86 -27.08
N PHE A 21 11.84 -8.74 -27.80
CA PHE A 21 12.54 -7.56 -27.27
C PHE A 21 11.94 -7.07 -25.94
N ALA A 22 10.61 -7.13 -25.82
CA ALA A 22 9.90 -6.77 -24.59
C ALA A 22 10.23 -7.74 -23.43
N GLN A 23 10.31 -9.06 -23.68
CA GLN A 23 10.75 -10.04 -22.68
C GLN A 23 12.18 -9.78 -22.22
N ILE A 24 13.10 -9.42 -23.12
CA ILE A 24 14.48 -9.07 -22.76
C ILE A 24 14.53 -7.91 -21.77
N ILE A 25 13.75 -6.85 -22.01
CA ILE A 25 13.64 -5.70 -21.10
C ILE A 25 13.14 -6.17 -19.72
N MET A 26 12.09 -6.99 -19.68
CA MET A 26 11.55 -7.49 -18.42
C MET A 26 12.54 -8.39 -17.67
N MET A 27 13.29 -9.23 -18.39
CA MET A 27 14.33 -10.05 -17.77
C MET A 27 15.45 -9.19 -17.17
N LEU A 28 15.89 -8.15 -17.88
CA LEU A 28 16.86 -7.19 -17.36
C LEU A 28 16.32 -6.45 -16.13
N LEU A 29 15.03 -6.08 -16.12
CA LEU A 29 14.37 -5.50 -14.95
C LEU A 29 14.38 -6.46 -13.76
N GLY A 30 14.04 -7.74 -13.96
CA GLY A 30 14.08 -8.77 -12.92
C GLY A 30 15.50 -8.95 -12.35
N ALA A 31 16.51 -9.04 -13.21
CA ALA A 31 17.91 -9.12 -12.82
C ALA A 31 18.38 -7.88 -12.06
N TYR A 32 17.94 -6.68 -12.49
CA TYR A 32 18.23 -5.43 -11.80
C TYR A 32 17.63 -5.40 -10.39
N LEU A 33 16.39 -5.85 -10.21
CA LEU A 33 15.74 -5.92 -8.89
C LEU A 33 16.47 -6.89 -7.95
N ILE A 34 16.91 -8.05 -8.46
CA ILE A 34 17.75 -8.99 -7.71
C ILE A 34 19.07 -8.32 -7.29
N TYR A 35 19.75 -7.66 -8.22
CA TYR A 35 20.99 -6.93 -7.93
C TYR A 35 20.79 -5.86 -6.86
N MET A 36 19.73 -5.05 -6.97
CA MET A 36 19.39 -4.02 -5.98
C MET A 36 19.08 -4.61 -4.60
N SER A 37 18.43 -5.78 -4.57
CA SER A 37 18.08 -6.47 -3.33
C SER A 37 19.29 -7.02 -2.58
N ILE A 38 20.28 -7.57 -3.30
CA ILE A 38 21.46 -8.25 -2.72
C ILE A 38 22.59 -7.25 -2.46
N TYR A 39 22.95 -6.45 -3.47
CA TYR A 39 24.13 -5.57 -3.36
C TYR A 39 23.84 -4.33 -2.50
N TYR A 40 22.66 -3.72 -2.67
CA TYR A 40 22.27 -2.52 -1.91
C TYR A 40 21.39 -2.81 -0.69
N ASN A 41 21.08 -4.09 -0.41
CA ASN A 41 20.19 -4.51 0.69
C ASN A 41 18.85 -3.75 0.74
N LYS A 42 18.33 -3.30 -0.41
CA LYS A 42 17.06 -2.58 -0.48
C LYS A 42 15.91 -3.58 -0.43
N LYS A 43 15.11 -3.55 0.64
CA LYS A 43 13.91 -4.38 0.86
C LYS A 43 14.05 -5.80 0.29
N PRO A 44 15.04 -6.59 0.76
CA PRO A 44 15.37 -7.88 0.15
C PRO A 44 14.20 -8.85 0.16
N LEU A 45 13.37 -8.82 1.21
CA LEU A 45 12.18 -9.69 1.32
C LEU A 45 11.11 -9.43 0.26
N LEU A 46 11.10 -8.26 -0.40
CA LEU A 46 10.15 -7.92 -1.46
C LEU A 46 10.81 -8.00 -2.84
N LEU A 47 11.95 -7.32 -3.01
CA LEU A 47 12.58 -7.14 -4.32
C LEU A 47 13.22 -8.42 -4.87
N LEU A 48 13.79 -9.26 -4.00
CA LEU A 48 14.39 -10.51 -4.41
C LEU A 48 13.35 -11.49 -4.99
N PRO A 49 12.27 -11.87 -4.27
CA PRO A 49 11.25 -12.75 -4.84
C PRO A 49 10.56 -12.14 -6.05
N MET A 50 10.30 -10.83 -6.04
CA MET A 50 9.72 -10.13 -7.19
C MET A 50 10.62 -10.22 -8.43
N GLY A 51 11.92 -9.95 -8.30
CA GLY A 51 12.87 -10.05 -9.40
C GLY A 51 13.01 -11.47 -9.96
N VAL A 52 13.03 -12.48 -9.08
CA VAL A 52 13.05 -13.89 -9.49
C VAL A 52 11.77 -14.27 -10.22
N SER A 53 10.60 -13.86 -9.72
CA SER A 53 9.33 -14.13 -10.40
C SER A 53 9.20 -13.41 -11.74
N ILE A 54 9.67 -12.16 -11.86
CA ILE A 54 9.70 -11.44 -13.14
C ILE A 54 10.58 -12.18 -14.15
N LEU A 55 11.77 -12.65 -13.74
CA LEU A 55 12.61 -13.47 -14.60
C LEU A 55 11.88 -14.73 -15.05
N ALA A 56 11.30 -15.48 -14.10
CA ALA A 56 10.60 -16.74 -14.39
C ALA A 56 9.40 -16.53 -15.33
N SER A 57 8.57 -15.51 -15.11
CA SER A 57 7.38 -15.22 -15.91
C SER A 57 7.68 -14.71 -17.32
N ASN A 58 8.89 -14.20 -17.57
CA ASN A 58 9.30 -13.67 -18.87
C ASN A 58 10.32 -14.56 -19.60
N MET A 59 10.66 -15.73 -19.05
CA MET A 59 11.53 -16.70 -19.73
C MET A 59 10.83 -17.31 -20.95
N PRO A 60 11.50 -17.37 -22.12
CA PRO A 60 10.93 -17.95 -23.33
C PRO A 60 11.00 -19.49 -23.25
N LEU A 61 10.01 -20.09 -22.58
CA LEU A 61 9.95 -21.54 -22.30
C LEU A 61 8.87 -22.27 -23.10
N PRO A 62 9.02 -23.59 -23.32
CA PRO A 62 7.95 -24.44 -23.86
C PRO A 62 6.68 -24.39 -22.99
N LYS A 63 5.50 -24.56 -23.63
CA LYS A 63 4.18 -24.48 -22.96
C LYS A 63 4.03 -25.42 -21.74
N MET A 64 4.56 -26.65 -21.80
CA MET A 64 4.50 -27.59 -20.67
C MET A 64 5.30 -27.11 -19.44
N THR A 65 6.46 -26.48 -19.65
CA THR A 65 7.24 -25.90 -18.55
C THR A 65 6.60 -24.63 -17.99
N THR A 66 5.89 -23.85 -18.83
CA THR A 66 5.12 -22.71 -18.34
C THR A 66 3.96 -23.14 -17.44
N GLU A 67 3.29 -24.26 -17.71
CA GLU A 67 2.20 -24.75 -16.83
C GLU A 67 2.67 -25.15 -15.43
N VAL A 68 3.85 -25.78 -15.31
CA VAL A 68 4.41 -26.17 -13.99
C VAL A 68 4.91 -24.96 -13.20
N ILE A 69 5.58 -24.02 -13.87
CA ILE A 69 6.03 -22.75 -13.27
C ILE A 69 4.82 -21.90 -12.85
N ASN A 70 3.81 -21.82 -13.72
CA ASN A 70 2.53 -21.19 -13.40
C ASN A 70 1.75 -21.97 -12.33
N GLY A 71 2.01 -23.25 -12.11
CA GLY A 71 1.41 -24.00 -11.00
C GLY A 71 1.85 -23.45 -9.64
N PHE A 72 3.16 -23.31 -9.41
CA PHE A 72 3.68 -22.74 -8.16
C PHE A 72 3.43 -21.23 -8.08
N LEU A 73 3.83 -20.47 -9.11
CA LEU A 73 3.66 -19.02 -9.13
C LEU A 73 2.19 -18.61 -9.14
N GLY A 74 1.34 -19.38 -9.83
CA GLY A 74 -0.11 -19.18 -9.87
C GLY A 74 -0.80 -19.54 -8.57
N PHE A 75 -0.35 -20.56 -7.84
CA PHE A 75 -0.88 -20.83 -6.50
C PHE A 75 -0.59 -19.66 -5.56
N ILE A 76 0.63 -19.12 -5.57
CA ILE A 76 0.98 -17.94 -4.76
C ILE A 76 0.23 -16.70 -5.25
N SER A 77 0.08 -16.49 -6.57
CA SER A 77 -0.69 -15.36 -7.08
C SER A 77 -2.17 -15.44 -6.72
N SER A 78 -2.74 -16.64 -6.64
CA SER A 78 -4.16 -16.83 -6.23
C SER A 78 -4.45 -16.28 -4.82
N GLY A 79 -3.44 -16.23 -3.95
CA GLY A 79 -3.56 -15.58 -2.63
C GLY A 79 -3.68 -14.06 -2.71
N ALA A 80 -3.08 -13.44 -3.74
CA ALA A 80 -3.27 -12.02 -4.04
C ALA A 80 -4.60 -11.78 -4.77
N ASP A 81 -4.97 -12.63 -5.72
CA ASP A 81 -6.23 -12.53 -6.47
C ASP A 81 -7.46 -12.66 -5.56
N SER A 82 -7.37 -13.46 -4.50
CA SER A 82 -8.42 -13.60 -3.48
C SER A 82 -8.45 -12.46 -2.45
N GLY A 83 -7.49 -11.52 -2.48
CA GLY A 83 -7.37 -10.43 -1.51
C GLY A 83 -6.88 -10.86 -0.12
N VAL A 84 -6.58 -12.14 0.10
CA VAL A 84 -6.20 -12.69 1.41
C VAL A 84 -4.91 -12.06 1.93
N TYR A 85 -3.93 -11.81 1.05
CA TYR A 85 -2.68 -11.17 1.46
C TYR A 85 -2.88 -9.77 2.03
N SER A 86 -3.78 -8.98 1.46
CA SER A 86 -4.08 -7.64 1.99
C SER A 86 -4.74 -7.69 3.35
N ILE A 87 -5.67 -8.62 3.56
CA ILE A 87 -6.32 -8.85 4.86
C ILE A 87 -5.28 -9.26 5.92
N LEU A 88 -4.37 -10.16 5.57
CA LEU A 88 -3.30 -10.60 6.48
C LEU A 88 -2.28 -9.49 6.76
N VAL A 89 -1.97 -8.63 5.79
CA VAL A 89 -1.15 -7.43 6.01
C VAL A 89 -1.85 -6.47 6.98
N PHE A 90 -3.16 -6.23 6.80
CA PHE A 90 -3.95 -5.39 7.70
C PHE A 90 -3.99 -5.94 9.13
N PHE A 91 -4.11 -7.26 9.27
CA PHE A 91 -3.98 -7.93 10.57
C PHE A 91 -2.60 -7.71 11.19
N ALA A 92 -1.52 -7.93 10.43
CA ALA A 92 -0.15 -7.71 10.90
C ALA A 92 0.09 -6.25 11.32
N VAL A 93 -0.34 -5.28 10.51
CA VAL A 93 -0.27 -3.85 10.82
C VAL A 93 -1.10 -3.51 12.06
N GLY A 94 -2.29 -4.11 12.21
CA GLY A 94 -3.14 -3.98 13.40
C GLY A 94 -2.41 -4.34 14.69
N THR A 95 -1.56 -5.37 14.67
CA THR A 95 -0.76 -5.75 15.85
C THR A 95 0.33 -4.73 16.23
N MET A 96 0.67 -3.78 15.34
CA MET A 96 1.65 -2.72 15.59
C MET A 96 1.02 -1.41 16.08
N ILE A 97 -0.26 -1.19 15.78
CA ILE A 97 -0.98 0.09 15.96
C ILE A 97 -1.46 0.31 17.39
N ASP A 98 -1.31 1.54 17.89
CA ASP A 98 -1.92 1.99 19.14
C ASP A 98 -3.17 2.85 18.91
N LEU A 99 -4.35 2.24 19.06
CA LEU A 99 -5.63 2.97 18.95
C LEU A 99 -5.80 4.04 20.04
N GLY A 100 -5.04 3.96 21.14
CA GLY A 100 -5.00 4.99 22.15
C GLY A 100 -4.57 6.34 21.62
N LEU A 101 -3.74 6.38 20.57
CA LEU A 101 -3.30 7.64 19.96
C LEU A 101 -4.45 8.38 19.27
N ILE A 102 -5.37 7.65 18.64
CA ILE A 102 -6.59 8.23 18.02
C ILE A 102 -7.56 8.68 19.12
N LEU A 103 -7.81 7.80 20.10
CA LEU A 103 -8.74 8.08 21.19
C LEU A 103 -8.29 9.27 22.04
N ALA A 104 -6.98 9.46 22.19
CA ALA A 104 -6.43 10.52 23.02
C ALA A 104 -6.77 11.93 22.48
N ASP A 105 -6.78 12.11 21.16
CA ASP A 105 -7.21 13.36 20.53
C ASP A 105 -7.95 13.07 19.20
N PRO A 106 -9.29 12.89 19.25
CA PRO A 106 -10.10 12.49 18.10
C PRO A 106 -10.05 13.46 16.91
N LYS A 107 -9.62 14.71 17.13
CA LYS A 107 -9.42 15.68 16.03
C LYS A 107 -8.42 15.16 14.98
N ASN A 108 -7.42 14.40 15.41
CA ASN A 108 -6.42 13.80 14.51
C ASN A 108 -7.04 12.77 13.57
N PHE A 109 -8.16 12.15 13.95
CA PHE A 109 -8.90 11.24 13.08
C PHE A 109 -9.47 11.97 11.85
N PHE A 110 -10.03 13.17 12.03
CA PHE A 110 -10.59 13.90 10.89
C PHE A 110 -9.52 14.38 9.91
N ILE A 111 -8.32 14.71 10.42
CA ILE A 111 -7.18 15.09 9.57
C ILE A 111 -6.76 13.89 8.70
N GLY A 112 -6.59 12.70 9.31
CA GLY A 112 -6.23 11.49 8.58
C GLY A 112 -7.29 11.11 7.54
N ALA A 113 -8.56 11.04 7.97
CA ALA A 113 -9.68 10.71 7.10
C ALA A 113 -9.82 11.65 5.89
N SER A 114 -9.60 12.95 6.08
CA SER A 114 -9.70 13.93 4.98
C SER A 114 -8.68 13.68 3.86
N SER A 115 -7.52 13.08 4.17
CA SER A 115 -6.49 12.81 3.17
C SER A 115 -7.00 11.87 2.08
N GLN A 116 -7.95 10.99 2.40
CA GLN A 116 -8.54 10.04 1.46
C GLN A 116 -9.51 10.68 0.46
N ILE A 117 -9.89 11.95 0.64
CA ILE A 117 -10.71 12.68 -0.35
C ILE A 117 -9.95 12.80 -1.69
N GLY A 118 -8.61 12.85 -1.66
CA GLY A 118 -7.79 12.90 -2.86
C GLY A 118 -8.02 11.72 -3.81
N ILE A 119 -8.25 10.53 -3.24
CA ILE A 119 -8.61 9.31 -3.99
C ILE A 119 -9.90 9.55 -4.78
N PHE A 120 -10.97 10.00 -4.11
CA PHE A 120 -12.27 10.18 -4.77
C PHE A 120 -12.23 11.28 -5.84
N ILE A 121 -11.46 12.34 -5.63
CA ILE A 121 -11.30 13.40 -6.64
C ILE A 121 -10.55 12.84 -7.86
N ILE A 122 -9.46 12.09 -7.67
CA ILE A 122 -8.75 11.49 -8.81
C ILE A 122 -9.60 10.42 -9.50
N PHE A 123 -10.36 9.62 -8.76
CA PHE A 123 -11.33 8.70 -9.34
C PHE A 123 -12.29 9.45 -10.27
N TYR A 124 -12.94 10.52 -9.76
CA TYR A 124 -13.87 11.32 -10.55
C TYR A 124 -13.23 11.94 -11.79
N ILE A 125 -12.03 12.52 -11.65
CA ILE A 125 -11.28 13.10 -12.77
C ILE A 125 -10.96 12.00 -13.79
N MET A 126 -10.38 10.89 -13.36
CA MET A 126 -9.95 9.82 -14.25
C MET A 126 -11.12 9.14 -14.96
N SER A 127 -12.26 8.94 -14.29
CA SER A 127 -13.51 8.47 -14.92
C SER A 127 -14.05 9.47 -15.94
N SER A 128 -14.01 10.76 -15.64
CA SER A 128 -14.46 11.81 -16.60
C SER A 128 -13.58 11.87 -17.85
N PHE A 129 -12.27 11.61 -17.72
CA PHE A 129 -11.36 11.50 -18.86
C PHE A 129 -11.34 10.08 -19.49
N GLY A 130 -11.98 9.09 -18.85
CA GLY A 130 -11.95 7.69 -19.23
C GLY A 130 -12.54 7.41 -20.61
N GLU A 131 -13.60 8.13 -20.97
CA GLU A 131 -14.22 8.05 -22.31
C GLU A 131 -13.25 8.45 -23.44
N HIS A 132 -12.31 9.38 -23.18
CA HIS A 132 -11.31 9.80 -24.14
C HIS A 132 -10.06 8.92 -24.15
N LEU A 133 -9.76 8.24 -23.05
CA LEU A 133 -8.57 7.41 -22.86
C LEU A 133 -8.85 5.90 -23.03
N ASN A 134 -10.09 5.50 -23.34
CA ASN A 134 -10.54 4.11 -23.37
C ASN A 134 -10.23 3.34 -22.07
N LEU A 135 -10.36 4.00 -20.92
CA LEU A 135 -10.15 3.42 -19.61
C LEU A 135 -11.51 3.19 -18.93
N GLY A 136 -11.78 1.96 -18.50
CA GLY A 136 -12.99 1.65 -17.73
C GLY A 136 -12.92 2.21 -16.32
N ASP A 137 -14.09 2.48 -15.72
CA ASP A 137 -14.21 3.03 -14.37
C ASP A 137 -13.53 2.17 -13.29
N ASN A 138 -13.48 0.85 -13.50
CA ASN A 138 -12.77 -0.06 -12.61
C ASN A 138 -11.27 0.27 -12.51
N ILE A 139 -10.65 0.62 -13.64
CA ILE A 139 -9.23 1.00 -13.69
C ILE A 139 -9.06 2.35 -13.01
N ALA A 140 -9.99 3.29 -13.21
CA ALA A 140 -9.97 4.59 -12.56
C ALA A 140 -10.05 4.46 -11.04
N ALA A 141 -10.97 3.65 -10.53
CA ALA A 141 -11.11 3.40 -9.11
C ALA A 141 -9.88 2.71 -8.53
N ALA A 142 -9.38 1.63 -9.16
CA ALA A 142 -8.20 0.92 -8.69
C ALA A 142 -6.92 1.78 -8.74
N THR A 143 -6.77 2.62 -9.77
CA THR A 143 -5.63 3.57 -9.89
C THR A 143 -5.70 4.67 -8.84
N SER A 144 -6.89 5.20 -8.57
CA SER A 144 -7.07 6.27 -7.57
C SER A 144 -6.65 5.84 -6.17
N ILE A 145 -6.85 4.56 -5.79
CA ILE A 145 -6.45 4.00 -4.49
C ILE A 145 -4.95 4.09 -4.22
N ILE A 146 -4.11 4.21 -5.27
CA ILE A 146 -2.67 4.48 -5.10
C ILE A 146 -2.42 5.72 -4.21
N GLY A 147 -3.36 6.68 -4.21
CA GLY A 147 -3.29 7.86 -3.34
C GLY A 147 -3.43 7.58 -1.84
N ALA A 148 -3.84 6.38 -1.44
CA ALA A 148 -3.75 5.92 -0.05
C ALA A 148 -2.29 5.68 0.38
N ALA A 149 -1.37 5.56 -0.58
CA ALA A 149 0.03 5.19 -0.37
C ALA A 149 0.23 3.83 0.30
N ASP A 150 -0.72 2.90 0.13
CA ASP A 150 -0.66 1.56 0.70
C ASP A 150 -0.76 0.51 -0.41
N GLY A 151 0.33 -0.24 -0.59
CA GLY A 151 0.43 -1.31 -1.58
C GLY A 151 -0.58 -2.43 -1.34
N SER A 152 -0.95 -2.71 -0.09
CA SER A 152 -1.91 -3.76 0.24
C SER A 152 -3.34 -3.35 -0.08
N LEU A 153 -3.71 -2.08 0.10
CA LEU A 153 -5.00 -1.55 -0.33
C LEU A 153 -5.11 -1.52 -1.86
N ALA A 154 -4.07 -1.06 -2.54
CA ALA A 154 -4.02 -1.06 -4.01
C ALA A 154 -4.12 -2.48 -4.58
N MET A 155 -3.44 -3.44 -3.97
CA MET A 155 -3.52 -4.86 -4.33
C MET A 155 -4.92 -5.42 -4.12
N TYR A 156 -5.55 -5.14 -2.98
CA TYR A 156 -6.91 -5.62 -2.67
C TYR A 156 -7.94 -5.05 -3.64
N MET A 157 -7.84 -3.77 -3.97
CA MET A 157 -8.73 -3.13 -4.93
C MET A 157 -8.53 -3.71 -6.32
N ALA A 158 -7.27 -3.81 -6.77
CA ALA A 158 -6.96 -4.32 -8.10
C ALA A 158 -7.37 -5.79 -8.27
N SER A 159 -7.23 -6.62 -7.23
CA SER A 159 -7.63 -8.03 -7.30
C SER A 159 -9.15 -8.23 -7.41
N LEU A 160 -9.95 -7.30 -6.88
CA LEU A 160 -11.41 -7.41 -6.88
C LEU A 160 -12.08 -6.78 -8.10
N ILE A 161 -11.59 -5.64 -8.58
CA ILE A 161 -12.31 -4.88 -9.63
C ILE A 161 -11.51 -4.65 -10.91
N ALA A 162 -10.17 -4.65 -10.86
CA ALA A 162 -9.37 -4.35 -12.04
C ALA A 162 -9.19 -5.59 -12.92
N GLU A 163 -9.11 -5.40 -14.24
CA GLU A 163 -8.73 -6.49 -15.12
C GLU A 163 -7.31 -6.96 -14.77
N THR A 164 -7.06 -8.27 -14.87
CA THR A 164 -5.80 -8.92 -14.46
C THR A 164 -4.55 -8.28 -15.07
N ARG A 165 -4.65 -7.73 -16.30
CA ARG A 165 -3.56 -7.03 -16.97
C ARG A 165 -3.09 -5.75 -16.27
N TYR A 166 -3.94 -5.12 -15.45
CA TYR A 166 -3.63 -3.88 -14.73
C TYR A 166 -3.19 -4.10 -13.28
N PHE A 167 -3.33 -5.32 -12.76
CA PHE A 167 -2.94 -5.66 -11.40
C PHE A 167 -1.49 -5.28 -11.10
N ALA A 168 -0.54 -5.78 -11.89
CA ALA A 168 0.89 -5.50 -11.67
C ALA A 168 1.24 -4.01 -11.79
N PRO A 169 0.83 -3.27 -12.85
CA PRO A 169 1.02 -1.82 -12.93
C PRO A 169 0.54 -1.04 -11.70
N ILE A 170 -0.67 -1.30 -11.21
CA ILE A 170 -1.28 -0.56 -10.09
C ILE A 170 -0.51 -0.85 -8.79
N VAL A 171 -0.23 -2.12 -8.53
CA VAL A 171 0.44 -2.54 -7.30
C VAL A 171 1.90 -2.06 -7.28
N ILE A 172 2.63 -2.21 -8.40
CA ILE A 172 4.01 -1.72 -8.52
C ILE A 172 4.07 -0.21 -8.34
N ALA A 173 3.16 0.55 -8.96
CA ALA A 173 3.09 2.00 -8.81
C ALA A 173 2.86 2.40 -7.33
N SER A 174 1.94 1.72 -6.63
CA SER A 174 1.67 1.97 -5.22
C SER A 174 2.91 1.73 -4.33
N TYR A 175 3.57 0.57 -4.48
CA TYR A 175 4.80 0.28 -3.72
C TYR A 175 5.94 1.24 -4.06
N LEU A 176 6.10 1.62 -5.33
CA LEU A 176 7.10 2.60 -5.76
C LEU A 176 6.88 3.96 -5.10
N TYR A 177 5.64 4.45 -5.11
CA TYR A 177 5.31 5.75 -4.53
C TYR A 177 5.37 5.76 -3.00
N MET A 178 5.10 4.62 -2.36
CA MET A 178 5.35 4.46 -0.93
C MET A 178 6.84 4.63 -0.58
N GLU A 179 7.78 4.20 -1.43
CA GLU A 179 9.22 4.47 -1.21
C GLU A 179 9.59 5.94 -1.40
N LEU A 180 8.99 6.60 -2.39
CA LEU A 180 9.23 8.01 -2.69
C LEU A 180 8.51 8.95 -1.72
N LEU A 181 7.63 8.39 -0.88
CA LEU A 181 6.72 9.15 -0.05
C LEU A 181 7.42 10.15 0.88
N PRO A 182 8.51 9.81 1.61
CA PRO A 182 9.17 10.80 2.48
C PRO A 182 9.62 12.05 1.72
N ILE A 183 10.16 11.88 0.51
CA ILE A 183 10.65 12.98 -0.34
C ILE A 183 9.47 13.84 -0.80
N LEU A 184 8.41 13.20 -1.29
CA LEU A 184 7.20 13.88 -1.75
C LEU A 184 6.52 14.64 -0.61
N GLN A 185 6.36 13.99 0.55
CA GLN A 185 5.73 14.55 1.74
C GLN A 185 6.46 15.80 2.22
N MET A 186 7.80 15.76 2.29
CA MET A 186 8.62 16.92 2.63
C MET A 186 8.44 18.05 1.62
N GLY A 187 8.47 17.74 0.31
CA GLY A 187 8.29 18.72 -0.76
C GLY A 187 6.94 19.44 -0.70
N VAL A 188 5.85 18.68 -0.62
CA VAL A 188 4.49 19.23 -0.56
C VAL A 188 4.26 20.02 0.73
N THR A 189 4.71 19.49 1.88
CA THR A 189 4.59 20.20 3.17
C THR A 189 5.38 21.51 3.15
N LYS A 190 6.58 21.51 2.58
CA LYS A 190 7.40 22.72 2.44
C LYS A 190 6.73 23.77 1.54
N PHE A 191 6.04 23.35 0.50
CA PHE A 191 5.35 24.26 -0.42
C PHE A 191 4.10 24.89 0.22
N LEU A 192 3.31 24.10 0.95
CA LEU A 192 2.00 24.55 1.47
C LEU A 192 2.07 25.24 2.85
N THR A 193 3.08 24.95 3.67
CA THR A 193 3.16 25.46 5.04
C THR A 193 4.17 26.58 5.19
N THR A 194 3.95 27.48 6.16
CA THR A 194 4.87 28.58 6.50
C THR A 194 5.79 28.21 7.67
N SER A 195 6.92 28.89 7.83
CA SER A 195 7.83 28.66 8.95
C SER A 195 7.19 28.91 10.33
N LYS A 196 6.17 29.80 10.41
CA LYS A 196 5.42 30.04 11.66
C LYS A 196 4.55 28.83 12.01
N GLU A 197 3.84 28.28 11.03
CA GLU A 197 3.00 27.08 11.22
C GLU A 197 3.81 25.85 11.63
N ARG A 198 4.98 25.65 11.02
CA ARG A 198 5.86 24.49 11.28
C ARG A 198 6.40 24.46 12.71
N LYS A 199 6.53 25.62 13.37
CA LYS A 199 7.05 25.76 14.73
C LYS A 199 6.01 25.58 15.83
N ILE A 200 4.74 25.36 15.48
CA ILE A 200 3.67 25.13 16.47
C ILE A 200 3.96 23.86 17.28
N SER A 201 4.06 24.00 18.60
CA SER A 201 4.14 22.87 19.52
C SER A 201 2.76 22.30 19.80
N MET A 202 2.64 20.98 19.81
CA MET A 202 1.39 20.29 20.17
C MET A 202 1.40 19.85 21.63
N SER A 203 0.22 19.79 22.25
CA SER A 203 0.04 19.40 23.64
C SER A 203 0.17 17.89 23.83
N TYR A 204 0.66 17.45 24.98
CA TYR A 204 0.68 16.03 25.32
C TYR A 204 -0.70 15.37 25.22
N LEU A 205 -0.72 14.15 24.68
CA LEU A 205 -1.91 13.32 24.58
C LEU A 205 -2.35 12.82 25.97
N ARG A 206 -3.66 12.71 26.18
CA ARG A 206 -4.19 12.08 27.41
C ARG A 206 -3.83 10.60 27.44
N HIS A 207 -3.74 10.05 28.64
CA HIS A 207 -3.64 8.61 28.82
C HIS A 207 -4.96 7.93 28.47
N VAL A 208 -4.91 6.87 27.67
CA VAL A 208 -6.07 6.05 27.27
C VAL A 208 -5.91 4.67 27.90
N SER A 209 -6.92 4.23 28.64
CA SER A 209 -6.86 2.92 29.31
C SER A 209 -6.95 1.78 28.30
N ARG A 210 -6.38 0.61 28.63
CA ARG A 210 -6.46 -0.57 27.76
C ARG A 210 -7.90 -1.01 27.50
N GLY A 211 -8.75 -0.96 28.54
CA GLY A 211 -10.17 -1.27 28.41
C GLY A 211 -10.87 -0.36 27.40
N GLU A 212 -10.57 0.94 27.43
CA GLU A 212 -11.11 1.90 26.46
C GLU A 212 -10.70 1.56 25.02
N LYS A 213 -9.44 1.16 24.79
CA LYS A 213 -8.96 0.74 23.47
C LYS A 213 -9.66 -0.52 22.96
N ILE A 214 -9.81 -1.54 23.81
CA ILE A 214 -10.44 -2.82 23.43
C ILE A 214 -11.93 -2.61 23.14
N ILE A 215 -12.63 -1.88 24.01
CA ILE A 215 -14.05 -1.55 23.82
C ILE A 215 -14.24 -0.78 22.51
N PHE A 216 -13.40 0.22 22.25
CA PHE A 216 -13.44 0.97 21.00
C PHE A 216 -13.24 0.07 19.77
N ALA A 217 -12.28 -0.86 19.82
CA ALA A 217 -12.03 -1.79 18.70
C ALA A 217 -13.23 -2.71 18.44
N VAL A 218 -13.83 -3.30 19.49
CA VAL A 218 -15.00 -4.18 19.36
C VAL A 218 -16.23 -3.43 18.83
N ILE A 219 -16.50 -2.25 19.38
CA ILE A 219 -17.61 -1.40 18.93
C ILE A 219 -17.40 -0.98 17.47
N SER A 220 -16.20 -0.50 17.12
CA SER A 220 -15.88 -0.07 15.75
C SER A 220 -16.00 -1.22 14.76
N MET A 221 -15.59 -2.44 15.14
CA MET A 221 -15.75 -3.63 14.32
C MET A 221 -17.25 -3.93 14.07
N GLY A 222 -18.09 -3.88 15.10
CA GLY A 222 -19.54 -4.05 14.97
C GLY A 222 -20.19 -2.99 14.07
N PHE A 223 -19.85 -1.72 14.25
CA PHE A 223 -20.32 -0.62 13.39
C PHE A 223 -19.90 -0.82 11.93
N CYS A 224 -18.64 -1.18 11.68
CA CYS A 224 -18.17 -1.41 10.30
C CYS A 224 -18.88 -2.61 9.66
N GLY A 225 -19.18 -3.67 10.43
CA GLY A 225 -19.92 -4.83 9.91
C GLY A 225 -21.35 -4.48 9.48
N ILE A 226 -22.01 -3.56 10.19
CA ILE A 226 -23.40 -3.15 9.91
C ILE A 226 -23.46 -2.16 8.73
N PHE A 227 -22.58 -1.15 8.72
CA PHE A 227 -22.68 -0.02 7.78
C PHE A 227 -21.73 -0.08 6.59
N LEU A 228 -20.65 -0.87 6.66
CA LEU A 228 -19.55 -0.88 5.70
C LEU A 228 -19.10 -2.32 5.38
N SER A 229 -20.03 -3.16 4.92
CA SER A 229 -19.81 -4.59 4.63
C SER A 229 -18.59 -4.83 3.73
N ASN A 230 -18.40 -4.02 2.70
CA ASN A 230 -17.28 -4.16 1.76
C ASN A 230 -15.91 -3.77 2.37
N ALA A 231 -15.89 -2.88 3.37
CA ALA A 231 -14.66 -2.53 4.10
C ALA A 231 -14.37 -3.49 5.27
N PHE A 232 -15.38 -4.26 5.69
CA PHE A 232 -15.34 -5.05 6.92
C PHE A 232 -14.17 -6.02 6.99
N PRO A 233 -13.79 -6.79 5.94
CA PRO A 233 -12.67 -7.73 6.04
C PRO A 233 -11.34 -7.06 6.43
N LEU A 234 -11.03 -5.90 5.85
CA LEU A 234 -9.81 -5.15 6.13
C LEU A 234 -9.86 -4.52 7.54
N ILE A 235 -10.97 -3.85 7.88
CA ILE A 235 -11.11 -3.18 9.16
C ILE A 235 -11.16 -4.19 10.31
N ALA A 236 -11.89 -5.29 10.16
CA ALA A 236 -11.97 -6.34 11.16
C ALA A 236 -10.60 -6.98 11.40
N ALA A 237 -9.83 -7.26 10.35
CA ALA A 237 -8.47 -7.78 10.48
C ALA A 237 -7.55 -6.81 11.25
N LEU A 238 -7.57 -5.52 10.91
CA LEU A 238 -6.80 -4.49 11.61
C LEU A 238 -7.20 -4.35 13.08
N LEU A 239 -8.49 -4.28 13.37
CA LEU A 239 -9.00 -4.15 14.73
C LEU A 239 -8.73 -5.43 15.55
N PHE A 240 -8.82 -6.61 14.94
CA PHE A 240 -8.45 -7.87 15.58
C PHE A 240 -6.97 -7.89 15.97
N GLY A 241 -6.08 -7.45 15.06
CA GLY A 241 -4.66 -7.29 15.37
C GLY A 241 -4.43 -6.32 16.54
N SER A 242 -5.16 -5.21 16.58
CA SER A 242 -5.04 -4.22 17.67
C SER A 242 -5.51 -4.78 19.03
N ILE A 243 -6.55 -5.63 19.04
CA ILE A 243 -7.01 -6.31 20.24
C ILE A 243 -5.94 -7.28 20.75
N LEU A 244 -5.28 -8.03 19.85
CA LEU A 244 -4.17 -8.92 20.23
C LEU A 244 -2.98 -8.16 20.81
N ARG A 245 -2.67 -6.98 20.28
CA ARG A 245 -1.62 -6.11 20.81
C ARG A 245 -1.91 -5.65 22.25
N GLU A 246 -3.16 -5.29 22.55
CA GLU A 246 -3.58 -4.82 23.87
C GLU A 246 -3.90 -5.97 24.84
N SER A 247 -3.94 -7.22 24.36
CA SER A 247 -4.18 -8.43 25.15
C SER A 247 -2.90 -8.91 25.84
N ASP A 248 -2.84 -8.85 27.18
CA ASP A 248 -1.68 -9.32 27.94
C ASP A 248 -1.42 -10.83 27.81
N ILE A 249 -2.49 -11.62 27.60
CA ILE A 249 -2.43 -13.10 27.55
C ILE A 249 -1.54 -13.60 26.41
N ILE A 250 -1.46 -12.85 25.30
CA ILE A 250 -0.87 -13.28 24.02
C ILE A 250 0.26 -12.33 23.59
N LYS A 251 0.76 -11.48 24.50
CA LYS A 251 1.74 -10.42 24.20
C LYS A 251 3.00 -10.92 23.49
N ASN A 252 3.57 -12.05 23.94
CA ASN A 252 4.77 -12.64 23.33
C ASN A 252 4.50 -13.19 21.92
N PHE A 253 3.31 -13.75 21.70
CA PHE A 253 2.90 -14.22 20.39
C PHE A 253 2.66 -13.05 19.44
N SER A 254 2.04 -11.96 19.88
CA SER A 254 1.84 -10.75 19.07
C SER A 254 3.17 -10.18 18.54
N VAL A 255 4.20 -10.08 19.38
CA VAL A 255 5.53 -9.56 18.97
C VAL A 255 6.21 -10.49 17.95
N ASN A 256 6.16 -11.80 18.17
CA ASN A 256 6.75 -12.77 17.25
C ASN A 256 5.98 -12.82 15.91
N LEU A 257 4.66 -12.71 15.98
CA LEU A 257 3.77 -12.70 14.82
C LEU A 257 4.05 -11.49 13.93
N GLN A 258 4.21 -10.29 14.50
CA GLN A 258 4.53 -9.06 13.76
C GLN A 258 5.70 -9.23 12.81
N LYS A 259 6.84 -9.69 13.33
CA LYS A 259 8.08 -9.77 12.56
C LYS A 259 8.04 -10.89 11.53
N SER A 260 7.59 -12.08 11.95
CA SER A 260 7.61 -13.27 11.10
C SER A 260 6.53 -13.22 10.02
N LEU A 261 5.30 -12.82 10.39
CA LEU A 261 4.17 -12.76 9.45
C LEU A 261 4.42 -11.70 8.38
N ASN A 262 4.88 -10.50 8.77
CA ASN A 262 5.16 -9.44 7.80
C ASN A 262 6.25 -9.86 6.79
N GLY A 263 7.30 -10.55 7.26
CA GLY A 263 8.36 -11.04 6.38
C GLY A 263 7.88 -12.09 5.37
N ILE A 264 7.07 -13.05 5.82
CA ILE A 264 6.48 -14.10 4.96
C ILE A 264 5.52 -13.48 3.93
N LEU A 265 4.62 -12.60 4.38
CA LEU A 265 3.67 -11.92 3.50
C LEU A 265 4.37 -11.06 2.46
N THR A 266 5.40 -10.31 2.87
CA THR A 266 6.20 -9.48 1.95
C THR A 266 6.81 -10.34 0.85
N MET A 267 7.29 -11.54 1.19
CA MET A 267 7.86 -12.48 0.21
C MET A 267 6.79 -12.97 -0.77
N PHE A 268 5.63 -13.43 -0.27
CA PHE A 268 4.54 -13.90 -1.13
C PHE A 268 3.96 -12.80 -2.02
N ILE A 269 3.82 -11.58 -1.50
CA ILE A 269 3.41 -10.41 -2.29
C ILE A 269 4.43 -10.13 -3.40
N GLY A 270 5.72 -10.19 -3.09
CA GLY A 270 6.76 -10.05 -4.11
C GLY A 270 6.64 -11.09 -5.23
N ILE A 271 6.40 -12.35 -4.88
CA ILE A 271 6.18 -13.43 -5.85
C ILE A 271 4.93 -13.16 -6.70
N ALA A 272 3.81 -12.79 -6.08
CA ALA A 272 2.53 -12.57 -6.77
C ALA A 272 2.56 -11.35 -7.72
N ILE A 273 3.23 -10.26 -7.31
CA ILE A 273 3.45 -9.10 -8.18
C ILE A 273 4.34 -9.51 -9.35
N GLY A 274 5.47 -10.15 -9.06
CA GLY A 274 6.43 -10.52 -10.09
C GLY A 274 5.86 -11.52 -11.09
N SER A 275 5.03 -12.46 -10.64
CA SER A 275 4.40 -13.46 -11.51
C SER A 275 3.43 -12.82 -12.50
N SER A 276 2.74 -11.76 -12.08
CA SER A 276 1.77 -11.00 -12.86
C SER A 276 2.40 -9.95 -13.80
N THR A 277 3.71 -9.73 -13.69
CA THR A 277 4.44 -8.69 -14.44
C THR A 277 5.03 -9.28 -15.72
N THR A 278 4.19 -9.56 -16.70
CA THR A 278 4.63 -10.03 -18.03
C THR A 278 4.86 -8.84 -18.97
N ALA A 279 5.70 -9.05 -19.99
CA ALA A 279 6.04 -8.01 -20.96
C ALA A 279 4.81 -7.40 -21.67
N GLU A 280 3.78 -8.21 -21.93
CA GLU A 280 2.55 -7.80 -22.62
C GLU A 280 1.65 -6.93 -21.74
N THR A 281 1.62 -7.17 -20.43
CA THR A 281 0.76 -6.42 -19.49
C THR A 281 1.44 -5.15 -18.99
N PHE A 282 2.76 -5.20 -18.78
CA PHE A 282 3.48 -4.11 -18.14
C PHE A 282 3.94 -3.01 -19.11
N ILE A 283 4.43 -3.35 -20.30
CA ILE A 283 4.96 -2.37 -21.28
C ILE A 283 3.82 -1.86 -22.17
N THR A 284 2.90 -1.09 -21.57
CA THR A 284 1.73 -0.52 -22.26
C THR A 284 1.56 0.97 -21.97
N PHE A 285 0.86 1.68 -22.86
CA PHE A 285 0.52 3.09 -22.64
C PHE A 285 -0.35 3.28 -21.38
N ASN A 286 -1.24 2.33 -21.08
CA ASN A 286 -2.07 2.35 -19.89
C ASN A 286 -1.26 2.33 -18.60
N THR A 287 -0.13 1.61 -18.57
CA THR A 287 0.80 1.62 -17.43
C THR A 287 1.30 3.04 -17.14
N ILE A 288 1.64 3.83 -18.18
CA ILE A 288 2.09 5.22 -18.00
C ILE A 288 0.97 6.07 -17.39
N ILE A 289 -0.27 5.89 -17.86
CA ILE A 289 -1.44 6.60 -17.32
C ILE A 289 -1.67 6.24 -15.84
N ILE A 290 -1.60 4.95 -15.49
CA ILE A 290 -1.74 4.47 -14.11
C ILE A 290 -0.69 5.11 -13.20
N PHE A 291 0.57 5.16 -13.64
CA PHE A 291 1.62 5.82 -12.89
C PHE A 291 1.33 7.31 -12.72
N LEU A 292 0.96 8.01 -13.79
CA LEU A 292 0.69 9.45 -13.73
C LEU A 292 -0.46 9.80 -12.77
N PHE A 293 -1.62 9.16 -12.94
CA PHE A 293 -2.78 9.41 -12.07
C PHE A 293 -2.58 8.90 -10.64
N GLY A 294 -1.84 7.80 -10.46
CA GLY A 294 -1.45 7.32 -9.13
C GLY A 294 -0.61 8.36 -8.38
N LEU A 295 0.36 8.99 -9.06
CA LEU A 295 1.18 10.05 -8.48
C LEU A 295 0.35 11.29 -8.15
N LEU A 296 -0.54 11.69 -9.06
CA LEU A 296 -1.47 12.81 -8.81
C LEU A 296 -2.38 12.54 -7.62
N SER A 297 -2.87 11.31 -7.47
CA SER A 297 -3.69 10.88 -6.33
C SER A 297 -2.92 11.02 -5.02
N LEU A 298 -1.67 10.57 -4.99
CA LEU A 298 -0.82 10.69 -3.81
C LEU A 298 -0.55 12.16 -3.43
N ILE A 299 -0.21 12.99 -4.41
CA ILE A 299 0.03 14.43 -4.19
C ILE A 299 -1.24 15.08 -3.65
N LEU A 300 -2.40 14.83 -4.28
CA LEU A 300 -3.66 15.45 -3.91
C LEU A 300 -4.11 15.02 -2.51
N SER A 301 -4.00 13.73 -2.17
CA SER A 301 -4.29 13.22 -0.82
C SER A 301 -3.43 13.91 0.24
N THR A 302 -2.13 14.09 -0.05
CA THR A 302 -1.20 14.79 0.86
C THR A 302 -1.57 16.28 1.01
N VAL A 303 -1.89 16.94 -0.10
CA VAL A 303 -2.31 18.35 -0.13
C VAL A 303 -3.56 18.54 0.74
N ILE A 304 -4.58 17.71 0.56
CA ILE A 304 -5.83 17.80 1.31
C ILE A 304 -5.59 17.56 2.80
N GLY A 305 -4.79 16.57 3.19
CA GLY A 305 -4.43 16.33 4.59
C GLY A 305 -3.78 17.57 5.24
N ILE A 306 -2.85 18.22 4.56
CA ILE A 306 -2.19 19.45 5.04
C ILE A 306 -3.18 20.63 5.13
N LEU A 307 -4.05 20.79 4.12
CA LEU A 307 -5.07 21.84 4.13
C LEU A 307 -6.07 21.65 5.27
N THR A 308 -6.51 20.43 5.53
CA THR A 308 -7.38 20.12 6.68
C THR A 308 -6.68 20.41 8.00
N ALA A 309 -5.39 20.09 8.12
CA ALA A 309 -4.63 20.43 9.32
C ALA A 309 -4.49 21.95 9.52
N LYS A 310 -4.39 22.74 8.44
CA LYS A 310 -4.46 24.21 8.50
C LYS A 310 -5.82 24.72 8.94
N ILE A 311 -6.90 24.16 8.40
CA ILE A 311 -8.26 24.49 8.83
C ILE A 311 -8.43 24.18 10.32
N MET A 312 -7.97 23.01 10.77
CA MET A 312 -7.99 22.63 12.17
C MET A 312 -7.14 23.55 13.05
N ASN A 313 -5.99 24.03 12.55
CA ASN A 313 -5.17 25.03 13.23
C ASN A 313 -5.96 26.33 13.49
N ILE A 314 -6.69 26.82 12.48
CA ILE A 314 -7.54 28.02 12.61
C ILE A 314 -8.67 27.76 13.63
N LEU A 315 -9.39 26.64 13.50
CA LEU A 315 -10.50 26.29 14.39
C LEU A 315 -10.07 26.12 15.86
N THR A 316 -8.85 25.62 16.08
CA THR A 316 -8.29 25.40 17.42
C THR A 316 -7.46 26.57 17.95
N ARG A 317 -7.41 27.70 17.20
CA ARG A 317 -6.67 28.92 17.55
C ARG A 317 -5.16 28.70 17.75
N GLY A 318 -4.49 28.01 16.83
CA GLY A 318 -3.03 27.88 16.87
C GLY A 318 -2.50 26.56 17.46
N LYS A 319 -3.36 25.57 17.77
CA LYS A 319 -2.97 24.38 18.55
C LYS A 319 -2.58 23.17 17.71
N VAL A 320 -2.87 23.17 16.41
CA VAL A 320 -2.56 22.06 15.51
C VAL A 320 -1.45 22.46 14.57
N ASN A 321 -0.38 21.66 14.52
CA ASN A 321 0.72 21.87 13.59
C ASN A 321 0.35 21.29 12.21
N PRO A 322 0.29 22.09 11.14
CA PRO A 322 -0.09 21.60 9.81
C PRO A 322 0.80 20.49 9.22
N ILE A 323 2.03 20.31 9.72
CA ILE A 323 2.92 19.21 9.29
C ILE A 323 2.26 17.85 9.48
N ILE A 324 1.50 17.65 10.57
CA ILE A 324 0.87 16.35 10.86
C ILE A 324 -0.15 15.96 9.80
N GLY A 325 -0.72 16.93 9.06
CA GLY A 325 -1.66 16.66 7.98
C GLY A 325 -1.07 15.82 6.86
N SER A 326 0.23 15.95 6.62
CA SER A 326 0.95 15.16 5.64
C SER A 326 1.13 13.67 6.05
N ALA A 327 0.85 13.34 7.32
CA ALA A 327 0.92 11.97 7.83
C ALA A 327 -0.35 11.16 7.59
N GLY A 328 -1.41 11.74 7.01
CA GLY A 328 -2.73 11.12 6.86
C GLY A 328 -2.85 10.01 5.82
N LEU A 329 -1.76 9.67 5.14
CA LEU A 329 -1.68 8.55 4.22
C LEU A 329 -1.62 7.22 4.98
N SER A 330 -1.93 6.11 4.31
CA SER A 330 -2.18 4.79 4.93
C SER A 330 -0.92 3.93 5.07
N ALA A 331 0.23 4.29 4.49
CA ALA A 331 1.48 3.58 4.79
C ALA A 331 1.83 3.69 6.27
N PHE A 332 1.99 2.59 7.01
CA PHE A 332 2.43 2.64 8.41
C PHE A 332 3.86 2.14 8.58
N PRO A 333 4.72 2.77 9.40
CA PRO A 333 4.59 4.07 10.08
C PRO A 333 5.25 5.24 9.32
N ILE A 334 5.54 5.06 8.02
CA ILE A 334 6.44 5.92 7.22
C ILE A 334 6.03 7.41 7.21
N PRO A 335 4.77 7.79 6.94
CA PRO A 335 4.33 9.18 6.89
C PRO A 335 4.43 9.89 8.24
N ALA A 336 4.16 9.18 9.33
CA ALA A 336 4.27 9.72 10.68
C ALA A 336 5.74 10.05 11.02
N TRP A 337 6.67 9.16 10.64
CA TRP A 337 8.10 9.40 10.77
C TRP A 337 8.59 10.55 9.88
N GLY A 338 8.15 10.61 8.62
CA GLY A 338 8.48 11.71 7.71
C GLY A 338 8.04 13.07 8.26
N ALA A 339 6.81 13.16 8.77
CA ALA A 339 6.28 14.36 9.43
C ALA A 339 7.08 14.72 10.69
N HIS A 340 7.48 13.72 11.48
CA HIS A 340 8.27 13.95 12.68
C HIS A 340 9.67 14.49 12.38
N ILE A 341 10.40 13.86 11.45
CA ILE A 341 11.75 14.28 11.04
C ILE A 341 11.70 15.72 10.51
N TYR A 342 10.76 16.01 9.62
CA TYR A 342 10.60 17.35 9.09
C TYR A 342 10.18 18.38 10.16
N GLY A 343 9.38 17.97 11.15
CA GLY A 343 9.07 18.79 12.32
C GLY A 343 10.30 19.16 13.14
N GLN A 344 11.18 18.19 13.39
CA GLN A 344 12.43 18.37 14.13
C GLN A 344 13.41 19.28 13.40
N GLU A 345 13.50 19.20 12.07
CA GLU A 345 14.30 20.12 11.26
C GLU A 345 13.88 21.59 11.40
N ASN A 346 12.60 21.86 11.70
CA ASN A 346 12.06 23.21 11.85
C ASN A 346 12.05 23.69 13.31
N SER A 347 12.05 22.77 14.29
CA SER A 347 12.13 23.06 15.72
C SER A 347 12.53 21.81 16.51
N SER A 348 13.70 21.85 17.16
CA SER A 348 14.26 20.72 17.93
C SER A 348 13.44 20.34 19.17
N SER A 349 12.52 21.21 19.62
CA SER A 349 11.61 20.94 20.73
C SER A 349 10.29 20.31 20.29
N ASN A 350 10.00 20.21 18.98
CA ASN A 350 8.71 19.77 18.47
C ASN A 350 8.66 18.24 18.30
N CYS A 351 8.17 17.55 19.34
CA CYS A 351 7.86 16.13 19.23
C CYS A 351 6.47 15.89 18.64
N LEU A 352 6.39 15.80 17.30
CA LEU A 352 5.12 15.57 16.58
C LEU A 352 4.75 14.09 16.42
N LEU A 353 5.64 13.15 16.75
CA LEU A 353 5.51 11.74 16.35
C LEU A 353 4.18 11.12 16.79
N LEU A 354 3.76 11.29 18.05
CA LEU A 354 2.54 10.66 18.57
C LEU A 354 1.28 11.20 17.88
N HIS A 355 1.22 12.50 17.60
CA HIS A 355 0.09 13.09 16.85
C HIS A 355 0.12 12.66 15.38
N ALA A 356 1.30 12.65 14.76
CA ALA A 356 1.47 12.20 13.38
C ALA A 356 1.11 10.72 13.23
N MET A 357 1.42 9.88 14.23
CA MET A 357 0.98 8.48 14.29
C MET A 357 -0.54 8.37 14.44
N ALA A 358 -1.19 9.20 15.27
CA ALA A 358 -2.65 9.22 15.36
C ALA A 358 -3.30 9.54 14.00
N VAL A 359 -2.76 10.54 13.29
CA VAL A 359 -3.22 10.92 11.94
C VAL A 359 -2.97 9.80 10.92
N ASN A 360 -1.82 9.12 10.99
CA ASN A 360 -1.46 8.01 10.10
C ASN A 360 -2.33 6.76 10.34
N ILE A 361 -2.59 6.38 11.60
CA ILE A 361 -3.50 5.28 11.93
C ILE A 361 -4.91 5.58 11.40
N SER A 362 -5.35 6.83 11.53
CA SER A 362 -6.62 7.26 10.93
C SER A 362 -6.60 7.13 9.40
N GLY A 363 -5.48 7.46 8.75
CA GLY A 363 -5.25 7.22 7.34
C GLY A 363 -5.44 5.76 6.93
N ILE A 364 -4.94 4.80 7.74
CA ILE A 364 -5.11 3.36 7.46
C ILE A 364 -6.59 2.96 7.54
N ILE A 365 -7.28 3.36 8.61
CA ILE A 365 -8.70 3.04 8.82
C ILE A 365 -9.55 3.65 7.71
N SER A 366 -9.36 4.94 7.44
CA SER A 366 -10.10 5.66 6.39
C SER A 366 -9.77 5.17 4.98
N GLY A 367 -8.53 4.76 4.70
CA GLY A 367 -8.15 4.15 3.42
C GLY A 367 -8.91 2.84 3.17
N ALA A 368 -9.01 1.98 4.19
CA ALA A 368 -9.84 0.77 4.09
C ALA A 368 -11.33 1.08 3.90
N ILE A 369 -11.84 2.13 4.56
CA ILE A 369 -13.21 2.61 4.35
C ILE A 369 -13.38 3.11 2.91
N SER A 370 -12.42 3.87 2.36
CA SER A 370 -12.45 4.36 0.98
C SER A 370 -12.48 3.23 -0.03
N VAL A 371 -11.68 2.18 0.19
CA VAL A 371 -11.74 0.96 -0.62
C VAL A 371 -13.13 0.34 -0.55
N GLY A 372 -13.70 0.16 0.65
CA GLY A 372 -15.04 -0.40 0.80
C GLY A 372 -16.14 0.45 0.15
N ILE A 373 -16.05 1.78 0.24
CA ILE A 373 -16.99 2.70 -0.44
C ILE A 373 -16.89 2.54 -1.95
N LEU A 374 -15.67 2.55 -2.51
CA LEU A 374 -15.50 2.36 -3.95
C LEU A 374 -16.02 1.00 -4.39
N LEU A 375 -15.71 -0.08 -3.67
CA LEU A 375 -16.21 -1.41 -3.97
C LEU A 375 -17.75 -1.47 -4.03
N THR A 376 -18.46 -0.72 -3.19
CA THR A 376 -19.94 -0.64 -3.24
C THR A 376 -20.49 -0.12 -4.57
N PHE A 377 -19.71 0.64 -5.35
CA PHE A 377 -20.13 1.10 -6.67
C PHE A 377 -19.83 0.09 -7.79
N PHE A 378 -18.97 -0.90 -7.54
CA PHE A 378 -18.48 -1.86 -8.54
C PHE A 378 -18.88 -3.31 -8.25
N HIS A 379 -19.47 -3.59 -7.08
CA HIS A 379 -19.92 -4.91 -6.64
C HIS A 379 -21.41 -4.99 -6.36
#